data_AF-A0A2S9FW64-F1
#
_entry.id   AF-A0A2S9FW64-F1
#
_cell.length_a   1.000
_cell.length_b   1.000
_cell.length_c   1.000
_cell.angle_alpha   90.00
_cell.angle_beta   90.00
_cell.angle_gamma   90.00
#
_symmetry.space_group_name_H-M   'P 1'
#
loop_
_entity.id
_entity.type
_entity.pdbx_description
1 polymer ?
#
loop_
_entity_poly.entity_id
_entity_poly.type
_entity_poly.pdbx_seq_one_letter_code
_entity_poly.pdbx_strand_id
1 'polypeptide(L)'
;RVLGADSRVSNVSTLRVLRAVEQCQEAGGASIRDVADFMAVEHSTASRIVAAVVDAGLLSKSSAADDQRRCALTLTDVGRKELAA
;
A
#
# COMPACT_ATOMS: atom_id res chain seq x y z
N ARG A 1 13.71 9.07 24.09
CA ARG A 1 13.05 9.54 22.85
C ARG A 1 13.84 9.00 21.68
N VAL A 2 13.37 7.91 21.07
CA VAL A 2 14.02 7.28 19.90
C VAL A 2 13.19 7.65 18.68
N LEU A 3 13.66 8.62 17.92
CA LEU A 3 13.21 8.93 16.57
C LEU A 3 14.49 9.02 15.74
N GLY A 4 14.65 8.19 14.70
CA GLY A 4 15.82 8.32 13.83
C GLY A 4 16.05 7.26 12.75
N ALA A 5 15.57 6.02 12.91
CA ALA A 5 15.71 4.99 11.86
C ALA A 5 14.37 4.66 11.17
N ASP A 6 13.27 4.98 11.83
CA ASP A 6 11.92 4.62 11.38
C ASP A 6 11.51 5.38 10.11
N SER A 7 11.95 6.62 9.91
CA SER A 7 11.49 7.43 8.76
C SER A 7 12.02 6.97 7.41
N ARG A 8 13.29 6.56 7.29
CA ARG A 8 13.83 6.07 6.00
C ARG A 8 13.36 4.67 5.66
N VAL A 9 13.32 3.76 6.64
CA VAL A 9 12.82 2.40 6.41
C VAL A 9 11.32 2.44 6.14
N SER A 10 10.57 3.30 6.84
CA SER A 10 9.17 3.56 6.53
C SER A 10 9.01 4.20 5.16
N ASN A 11 9.88 5.10 4.73
CA ASN A 11 9.83 5.67 3.38
C ASN A 11 10.08 4.61 2.30
N VAL A 12 11.14 3.79 2.42
CA VAL A 12 11.41 2.69 1.46
C VAL A 12 10.28 1.65 1.45
N SER A 13 9.78 1.27 2.62
CA SER A 13 8.66 0.32 2.72
C SER A 13 7.37 0.90 2.15
N THR A 14 7.12 2.19 2.36
CA THR A 14 5.98 2.92 1.80
C THR A 14 6.07 2.99 0.28
N LEU A 15 7.21 3.42 -0.29
CA LEU A 15 7.42 3.46 -1.73
C LEU A 15 7.27 2.06 -2.37
N ARG A 16 7.74 1.01 -1.70
CA ARG A 16 7.55 -0.38 -2.13
C ARG A 16 6.07 -0.76 -2.15
N VAL A 17 5.30 -0.40 -1.12
CA VAL A 17 3.85 -0.63 -1.09
C VAL A 17 3.15 0.15 -2.19
N LEU A 18 3.48 1.43 -2.40
CA LEU A 18 2.87 2.25 -3.43
C LEU A 18 3.10 1.64 -4.83
N ARG A 19 4.33 1.19 -5.11
CA ARG A 19 4.67 0.49 -6.36
C ARG A 19 3.99 -0.87 -6.49
N ALA A 20 3.87 -1.64 -5.41
CA ALA A 20 3.13 -2.90 -5.40
C ALA A 20 1.66 -2.67 -5.76
N VAL A 21 1.03 -1.68 -5.14
CA VAL A 21 -0.37 -1.32 -5.41
C VAL A 21 -0.55 -0.81 -6.84
N GLU A 22 0.37 -0.01 -7.38
CA GLU A 22 0.36 0.38 -8.80
C GLU A 22 0.35 -0.84 -9.71
N GLN A 23 1.31 -1.75 -9.53
CA GLN A 23 1.45 -2.94 -10.36
C GLN A 23 0.22 -3.87 -10.27
N CYS A 24 -0.32 -4.07 -9.07
CA CYS A 24 -1.49 -4.92 -8.88
C CYS A 24 -2.76 -4.27 -9.46
N GLN A 25 -2.87 -2.93 -9.43
CA GLN A 25 -3.97 -2.24 -10.10
C GLN A 25 -3.92 -2.43 -11.62
N GLU A 26 -2.73 -2.33 -12.23
CA GLU A 26 -2.55 -2.61 -13.67
C GLU A 26 -2.91 -4.07 -14.03
N ALA A 27 -2.68 -5.00 -13.11
CA ALA A 27 -3.02 -6.42 -13.28
C ALA A 27 -4.52 -6.75 -13.08
N GLY A 28 -5.37 -5.76 -12.76
CA GLY A 28 -6.81 -5.94 -12.62
C GLY A 28 -7.36 -5.91 -11.18
N GLY A 29 -6.53 -5.52 -10.19
CA GLY A 29 -6.98 -5.22 -8.84
C GLY A 29 -5.87 -5.39 -7.79
N ALA A 30 -5.73 -4.41 -6.89
CA ALA A 30 -4.75 -4.47 -5.81
C ALA A 30 -5.41 -4.88 -4.48
N SER A 31 -5.10 -6.07 -3.98
CA SER A 31 -5.48 -6.50 -2.63
C SER A 31 -4.29 -6.51 -1.67
N ILE A 32 -4.57 -6.53 -0.36
CA ILE A 32 -3.53 -6.64 0.67
C ILE A 32 -2.72 -7.93 0.50
N ARG A 33 -3.34 -9.01 0.02
CA ARG A 33 -2.65 -10.27 -0.27
C ARG A 33 -1.66 -10.11 -1.42
N ASP A 34 -2.05 -9.47 -2.51
CA ASP A 34 -1.15 -9.27 -3.66
C ASP A 34 0.04 -8.38 -3.26
N VAL A 35 -0.20 -7.37 -2.43
CA VAL A 35 0.87 -6.53 -1.86
C VAL A 35 1.80 -7.34 -0.96
N ALA A 36 1.26 -8.22 -0.12
CA ALA A 36 2.05 -9.09 0.75
C ALA A 36 2.96 -10.03 -0.07
N ASP A 37 2.40 -10.63 -1.12
CA ASP A 37 3.11 -11.52 -2.04
C ASP A 37 4.20 -10.74 -2.81
N PHE A 38 3.89 -9.54 -3.30
CA PHE A 38 4.87 -8.68 -3.99
C PHE A 38 6.02 -8.24 -3.07
N MET A 39 5.72 -7.92 -1.83
CA MET A 39 6.72 -7.50 -0.84
C MET A 39 7.49 -8.67 -0.22
N ALA A 40 7.06 -9.92 -0.47
CA ALA A 40 7.55 -11.13 0.20
C ALA A 40 7.50 -11.00 1.74
N VAL A 41 6.39 -10.49 2.27
CA VAL A 41 6.16 -10.33 3.71
C VAL A 41 4.89 -11.04 4.15
N GLU A 42 4.81 -11.34 5.44
CA GLU A 42 3.59 -11.87 6.06
C GLU A 42 2.40 -10.94 5.86
N HIS A 43 1.21 -11.51 5.65
CA HIS A 43 -0.03 -10.78 5.46
C HIS A 43 -0.32 -9.79 6.61
N SER A 44 0.00 -10.17 7.86
CA SER A 44 -0.16 -9.31 9.03
C SER A 44 0.75 -8.08 8.98
N THR A 45 1.96 -8.22 8.45
CA THR A 45 2.92 -7.13 8.22
C THR A 45 2.43 -6.23 7.09
N ALA A 46 2.08 -6.80 5.93
CA ALA A 46 1.55 -6.05 4.79
C ALA A 46 0.31 -5.23 5.18
N SER A 47 -0.64 -5.85 5.89
CA SER A 47 -1.86 -5.18 6.36
C SER A 47 -1.55 -3.98 7.25
N ARG A 48 -0.59 -4.09 8.17
CA ARG A 48 -0.18 -2.97 9.04
C ARG A 48 0.49 -1.84 8.25
N ILE A 49 1.35 -2.17 7.30
CA ILE A 49 2.02 -1.15 6.47
C ILE A 49 0.97 -0.46 5.58
N VAL A 50 0.11 -1.22 4.90
CA VAL A 50 -0.98 -0.67 4.09
C VAL A 50 -1.90 0.21 4.93
N ALA A 51 -2.27 -0.21 6.14
CA ALA A 51 -3.07 0.60 7.05
C ALA A 51 -2.39 1.93 7.39
N ALA A 52 -1.08 1.93 7.68
CA ALA A 52 -0.32 3.14 7.94
C ALA A 52 -0.26 4.07 6.71
N VAL A 53 -0.12 3.50 5.51
CA VAL A 53 -0.06 4.25 4.25
C VAL A 53 -1.44 4.83 3.86
N VAL A 54 -2.52 4.11 4.17
CA VAL A 54 -3.90 4.61 4.03
C VAL A 54 -4.18 5.72 5.03
N ASP A 55 -3.76 5.56 6.30
CA ASP A 55 -3.90 6.57 7.35
C ASP A 55 -3.10 7.85 7.00
N ALA A 56 -1.95 7.70 6.33
CA ALA A 56 -1.17 8.80 5.77
C ALA A 56 -1.82 9.46 4.53
N GLY A 57 -2.94 8.94 4.02
CA GLY A 57 -3.67 9.50 2.86
C GLY A 57 -3.03 9.20 1.50
N LEU A 58 -2.04 8.31 1.45
CA LEU A 58 -1.33 7.95 0.21
C LEU A 58 -2.06 6.86 -0.59
N LEU A 59 -2.86 6.05 0.11
CA LEU A 59 -3.71 5.01 -0.47
C LEU A 59 -5.15 5.20 -0.02
N SER A 60 -6.08 4.82 -0.90
CA SER A 60 -7.49 4.69 -0.58
C SER A 60 -7.90 3.22 -0.68
N LYS A 61 -8.73 2.77 0.26
CA LYS A 61 -9.26 1.42 0.30
C LYS A 61 -10.74 1.46 -0.07
N SER A 62 -11.08 0.90 -1.22
CA SER A 62 -12.47 0.78 -1.69
C SER A 62 -12.90 -0.68 -1.70
N SER A 63 -13.95 -0.99 -0.95
CA SER A 63 -14.69 -2.24 -1.12
C SER A 63 -15.59 -2.10 -2.34
N ALA A 64 -15.29 -2.79 -3.43
CA ALA A 64 -16.19 -2.84 -4.57
C ALA A 64 -17.50 -3.49 -4.10
N ALA A 65 -18.61 -2.75 -4.15
CA ALA A 65 -19.92 -3.24 -3.72
C ALA A 65 -20.38 -4.48 -4.52
N ASP A 66 -19.83 -4.66 -5.73
CA ASP A 66 -20.12 -5.75 -6.67
C ASP A 66 -19.34 -7.04 -6.37
N ASP A 67 -18.17 -6.93 -5.73
CA ASP A 67 -17.32 -8.07 -5.36
C ASP A 67 -16.69 -7.82 -3.99
N GLN A 68 -17.48 -8.09 -2.94
CA GLN A 68 -17.07 -7.97 -1.53
C GLN A 68 -15.85 -8.86 -1.19
N ARG A 69 -15.43 -9.76 -2.09
CA ARG A 69 -14.27 -10.62 -1.91
C ARG A 69 -12.96 -9.95 -2.35
N ARG A 70 -13.01 -8.84 -3.08
CA ARG A 70 -11.84 -8.07 -3.50
C ARG A 70 -11.84 -6.68 -2.88
N CYS A 71 -11.03 -6.54 -1.83
CA CYS A 71 -10.72 -5.23 -1.30
C CYS A 71 -9.72 -4.56 -2.24
N ALA A 72 -10.16 -3.50 -2.95
CA ALA A 72 -9.34 -2.80 -3.92
C ALA A 72 -8.61 -1.62 -3.25
N LEU A 73 -7.28 -1.64 -3.31
CA LEU A 73 -6.41 -0.54 -2.95
C LEU A 73 -6.20 0.34 -4.18
N THR A 74 -6.30 1.64 -4.01
CA THR A 74 -6.17 2.63 -5.08
C THR A 74 -5.19 3.71 -4.64
N LEU A 75 -4.27 4.08 -5.52
CA LEU A 75 -3.36 5.21 -5.28
C LEU A 75 -4.11 6.54 -5.31
N THR A 76 -3.94 7.34 -4.26
CA THR A 76 -4.42 8.72 -4.25
C THR A 76 -3.50 9.60 -5.10
N ASP A 77 -3.94 10.83 -5.40
CA ASP A 77 -3.10 11.81 -6.09
C ASP A 77 -1.84 12.15 -5.30
N VAL A 78 -1.92 12.11 -3.96
CA VAL A 78 -0.77 12.32 -3.07
C VAL A 78 0.19 11.14 -3.17
N GLY A 79 -0.31 9.90 -3.08
CA GLY A 79 0.51 8.70 -3.22
C GLY A 79 1.22 8.61 -4.57
N ARG A 80 0.55 9.03 -5.66
CA ARG A 80 1.18 9.10 -6.99
C ARG A 80 2.30 10.14 -7.07
N LYS A 81 2.13 11.31 -6.44
CA LYS A 81 3.17 12.34 -6.39
C LYS A 81 4.39 11.85 -5.60
N GLU A 82 4.18 11.20 -4.47
CA GLU A 82 5.26 10.62 -3.66
C GLU A 82 6.01 9.51 -4.40
N LEU A 83 5.31 8.71 -5.22
CA LEU A 83 5.94 7.66 -6.03
C LEU A 83 6.76 8.22 -7.22
N ALA A 84 6.35 9.38 -7.75
CA ALA A 84 6.99 10.04 -8.89
C ALA A 84 8.12 11.02 -8.49
N ALA A 85 8.28 11.29 -7.20
CA ALA A 85 9.33 12.14 -6.63
C ALA A 85 10.66 11.38 -6.48
#